data_AF-A0A0R3SHG8-F1
#
_entry.id   AF-A0A0R3SHG8-F1
#
_cell.length_a   1.000
_cell.length_b   1.000
_cell.length_c   1.000
_cell.angle_alpha   90.00
_cell.angle_beta   90.00
_cell.angle_gamma   90.00
#
_symmetry.space_group_name_H-M   'P 1'
#
loop_
_entity.id
_entity.type
_entity.pdbx_description
1 polymer ?
#
loop_
_entity_poly.entity_id
_entity_poly.type
_entity_poly.pdbx_seq_one_letter_code
_entity_poly.pdbx_strand_id
1 'polypeptide(L)'
;MSKRLGPRVYRPDRDGELSQATRDLIDKEVDEILNNSLTRARETLTKHRKELQLLAEALLFYETLSLDQIKELLDGKMTIPKGPRPVGQEPQIPLSPATDSSTPGLTKPQPAACEHCGDLW
;
A
#
# COMPACT_ATOMS: atom_id res chain seq x y z
N MET A 1 4.94 -12.78 13.82
CA MET A 1 5.13 -14.22 14.06
C MET A 1 5.06 -14.48 15.54
N SER A 2 4.34 -15.53 15.96
CA SER A 2 4.14 -15.85 17.37
C SER A 2 5.43 -16.31 18.03
N LYS A 3 5.78 -15.69 19.17
CA LYS A 3 6.94 -16.12 19.97
C LYS A 3 6.64 -17.39 20.78
N ARG A 4 5.38 -17.57 21.19
CA ARG A 4 4.94 -18.67 22.08
C ARG A 4 4.72 -19.98 21.34
N LEU A 5 4.20 -19.92 20.12
CA LEU A 5 3.90 -21.12 19.31
C LEU A 5 5.06 -21.58 18.43
N GLY A 6 6.05 -20.70 18.21
CA GLY A 6 7.15 -20.94 17.28
C GLY A 6 6.70 -21.06 15.82
N PRO A 7 7.60 -21.45 14.91
CA PRO A 7 7.27 -21.65 13.50
C PRO A 7 6.53 -22.98 13.31
N ARG A 8 5.21 -22.97 13.50
CA ARG A 8 4.31 -24.08 13.20
C ARG A 8 3.34 -23.70 12.09
N VAL A 9 3.03 -24.67 11.24
CA VAL A 9 2.00 -24.55 10.20
C VAL A 9 0.78 -25.32 10.67
N TYR A 10 -0.29 -24.59 10.98
CA TYR A 10 -1.58 -25.19 11.29
C TYR A 10 -2.37 -25.31 9.99
N ARG A 11 -2.96 -26.48 9.76
CA ARG A 11 -3.84 -26.71 8.63
C ARG A 11 -5.28 -26.87 9.15
N PRO A 12 -6.26 -26.19 8.54
CA PRO A 12 -7.64 -26.17 9.03
C PRO A 12 -8.32 -27.56 9.00
N ASP A 13 -7.84 -28.49 8.15
CA ASP A 13 -8.32 -29.89 8.11
C ASP A 13 -7.91 -30.71 9.34
N ARG A 14 -6.93 -30.24 10.12
CA ARG A 14 -6.35 -30.95 11.27
C ARG A 14 -6.53 -30.21 12.59
N ASP A 15 -7.37 -29.19 12.63
CA ASP A 15 -7.63 -28.45 13.87
C ASP A 15 -8.14 -29.38 14.99
N GLY A 16 -8.87 -30.44 14.61
CA GLY A 16 -9.32 -31.54 15.47
C GLY A 16 -8.20 -32.27 16.22
N GLU A 17 -6.98 -32.32 15.67
CA GLU A 17 -5.81 -33.01 16.24
C GLU A 17 -5.10 -32.16 17.32
N LEU A 18 -5.43 -30.87 17.44
CA LEU A 18 -4.84 -29.97 18.43
C LEU A 18 -5.49 -30.16 19.81
N SER A 19 -4.66 -30.16 20.86
CA SER A 19 -5.17 -30.10 22.23
C SER A 19 -5.87 -28.76 22.51
N GLN A 20 -6.88 -28.75 23.40
CA GLN A 20 -7.59 -27.53 23.78
C GLN A 20 -6.63 -26.44 24.27
N ALA A 21 -5.66 -26.79 25.13
CA ALA A 21 -4.65 -25.86 25.61
C ALA A 21 -3.85 -25.19 24.48
N THR A 22 -3.59 -25.91 23.37
CA THR A 22 -2.89 -25.32 22.21
C THR A 22 -3.81 -24.36 21.45
N ARG A 23 -5.09 -24.70 21.30
CA ARG A 23 -6.10 -23.83 20.66
C ARG A 23 -6.27 -22.53 21.44
N ASP A 24 -6.41 -22.62 22.77
CA ASP A 24 -6.51 -21.45 23.63
C ASP A 24 -5.28 -20.54 23.53
N LEU A 25 -4.09 -21.12 23.37
CA LEU A 25 -2.86 -20.36 23.14
C LEU A 25 -2.83 -19.69 21.76
N ILE A 26 -3.38 -20.33 20.73
CA ILE A 26 -3.54 -19.74 19.40
C ILE A 26 -4.48 -18.54 19.47
N ASP A 27 -5.65 -18.69 20.06
CA ASP A 27 -6.66 -17.62 20.15
C ASP A 27 -6.10 -16.41 20.91
N LYS A 28 -5.41 -16.64 22.04
CA LYS A 28 -4.73 -15.57 22.80
C LYS A 28 -3.69 -14.83 21.97
N GLU A 29 -2.92 -15.53 21.15
CA GLU A 29 -1.93 -14.89 20.29
C GLU A 29 -2.58 -14.07 19.17
N VAL A 30 -3.66 -14.58 18.57
CA VAL A 30 -4.43 -13.85 17.57
C VAL A 30 -4.96 -12.55 18.17
N ASP A 31 -5.59 -12.63 19.34
CA ASP A 31 -6.10 -11.45 20.05
C ASP A 31 -4.99 -10.45 20.37
N GLU A 32 -3.84 -10.90 20.87
CA GLU A 32 -2.70 -10.01 21.15
C GLU A 32 -2.16 -9.34 19.88
N ILE A 33 -2.05 -10.07 18.77
CA ILE A 33 -1.58 -9.51 17.49
C ILE A 33 -2.56 -8.43 17.00
N LEU A 34 -3.87 -8.72 17.03
CA LEU A 34 -4.90 -7.79 16.59
C LEU A 34 -4.91 -6.53 17.46
N ASN A 35 -4.92 -6.69 18.79
CA ASN A 35 -4.89 -5.56 19.71
C ASN A 35 -3.62 -4.71 19.55
N ASN A 36 -2.45 -5.34 19.41
CA ASN A 36 -1.20 -4.62 19.18
C ASN A 36 -1.18 -3.89 17.82
N SER A 37 -1.78 -4.47 16.78
CA SER A 37 -1.91 -3.80 15.48
C SER A 37 -2.85 -2.59 15.54
N LEU A 38 -3.99 -2.75 16.23
CA LEU A 38 -4.97 -1.69 16.45
C LEU A 38 -4.36 -0.53 17.24
N THR A 39 -3.68 -0.82 18.35
CA THR A 39 -3.03 0.19 19.19
C THR A 39 -2.00 0.97 18.38
N ARG A 40 -1.08 0.29 17.68
CA ARG A 40 -0.07 0.98 16.85
C ARG A 40 -0.69 1.82 15.74
N ALA A 41 -1.73 1.33 15.07
CA ALA A 41 -2.44 2.08 14.04
C ALA A 41 -3.09 3.34 14.64
N ARG A 42 -3.80 3.21 15.77
CA ARG A 42 -4.44 4.34 16.46
C ARG A 42 -3.41 5.35 16.94
N GLU A 43 -2.30 4.91 17.52
CA GLU A 43 -1.20 5.79 17.94
C GLU A 43 -0.61 6.56 16.76
N THR A 44 -0.36 5.88 15.64
CA THR A 44 0.18 6.51 14.42
C THR A 44 -0.79 7.57 13.90
N LEU A 45 -2.08 7.23 13.74
CA LEU A 45 -3.09 8.17 13.26
C LEU A 45 -3.31 9.35 14.23
N THR A 46 -3.24 9.10 15.54
CA THR A 46 -3.40 10.14 16.56
C THR A 46 -2.20 11.08 16.62
N LYS A 47 -0.99 10.53 16.49
CA LYS A 47 0.26 11.31 16.44
C LYS A 47 0.28 12.26 15.23
N HIS A 48 -0.20 11.79 14.08
CA HIS A 48 -0.25 12.55 12.83
C HIS A 48 -1.63 13.18 12.56
N ARG A 49 -2.41 13.48 13.61
CA ARG A 49 -3.78 13.97 13.47
C ARG A 49 -3.91 15.27 12.68
N LYS A 50 -2.92 16.16 12.77
CA LYS A 50 -2.89 17.43 12.00
C LYS A 50 -2.74 17.18 10.50
N GLU A 51 -1.80 16.30 10.13
CA GLU A 51 -1.54 15.90 8.75
C GLU A 51 -2.75 15.15 8.16
N LEU A 52 -3.39 14.29 8.96
CA LEU A 52 -4.61 13.57 8.57
C LEU A 52 -5.76 14.54 8.30
N GLN A 53 -5.96 15.56 9.15
CA GLN A 53 -6.97 16.59 8.95
C GLN A 53 -6.70 17.40 7.68
N LEU A 54 -5.44 17.77 7.43
CA LEU A 54 -5.03 18.48 6.22
C LEU A 54 -5.31 17.66 4.95
N LEU A 55 -4.98 16.37 4.96
CA LEU A 55 -5.26 15.46 3.84
C LEU A 55 -6.77 15.28 3.62
N ALA A 56 -7.55 15.15 4.69
CA ALA A 56 -9.01 15.04 4.59
C ALA A 56 -9.62 16.29 3.95
N GLU A 57 -9.17 17.48 4.37
CA GLU A 57 -9.57 18.75 3.76
C GLU A 57 -9.15 18.81 2.30
N ALA A 58 -7.90 18.44 1.96
CA ALA A 58 -7.44 18.46 0.58
C ALA A 58 -8.25 17.50 -0.32
N LEU A 59 -8.57 16.29 0.14
CA LEU A 59 -9.39 15.34 -0.62
C LEU A 59 -10.84 15.82 -0.81
N LEU A 60 -11.38 16.59 0.15
CA LEU A 60 -12.66 17.30 -0.02
C LEU A 60 -12.60 18.42 -1.07
N PHE A 61 -11.42 18.85 -1.52
CA PHE A 61 -11.26 19.81 -2.61
C PHE A 61 -10.77 19.21 -3.92
N TYR A 62 -9.93 18.19 -3.89
CA TYR A 62 -9.21 17.66 -5.06
C TYR A 62 -9.64 16.25 -5.51
N GLU A 63 -10.51 15.56 -4.74
CA GLU A 63 -10.98 14.17 -4.96
C GLU A 63 -9.90 13.10 -4.90
N THR A 64 -8.81 13.27 -5.65
CA THR A 64 -7.67 12.37 -5.70
C THR A 64 -6.37 13.16 -5.53
N LEU A 65 -5.36 12.52 -4.95
CA LEU A 65 -4.03 13.08 -4.77
C LEU A 65 -3.00 12.02 -5.14
N SER A 66 -1.99 12.42 -5.90
CA SER A 66 -0.80 11.60 -6.16
C SER A 66 0.19 11.66 -4.98
N LEU A 67 1.14 10.72 -4.94
CA LEU A 67 2.14 10.66 -3.87
C LEU A 67 2.95 11.95 -3.73
N ASP A 68 3.35 12.58 -4.84
CA ASP A 68 4.16 13.79 -4.80
C ASP A 68 3.35 15.00 -4.34
N GLN A 69 2.08 15.10 -4.73
CA GLN A 69 1.15 16.10 -4.22
C GLN A 69 0.89 15.95 -2.71
N ILE A 70 0.79 14.71 -2.21
CA ILE A 70 0.69 14.44 -0.77
C ILE A 70 1.93 14.98 -0.05
N LYS A 71 3.13 14.71 -0.57
CA LYS A 71 4.38 15.23 0.03
C LYS A 71 4.42 16.76 0.00
N GLU A 72 4.08 17.38 -1.13
CA GLU A 72 4.05 18.84 -1.26
C GLU A 72 3.03 19.49 -0.31
N LEU A 73 1.88 18.86 -0.09
CA LEU A 73 0.86 19.31 0.85
C LEU A 73 1.36 19.22 2.31
N LEU A 74 2.01 18.11 2.68
CA LEU A 74 2.57 17.93 4.02
C LEU A 74 3.78 18.86 4.27
N ASP A 75 4.57 19.16 3.24
CA ASP A 75 5.68 20.14 3.27
C ASP A 75 5.20 21.60 3.29
N GLY A 76 3.90 21.86 3.08
CA GLY A 76 3.32 23.20 3.02
C GLY A 76 3.56 23.97 1.72
N LYS A 77 4.02 23.29 0.66
CA LYS A 77 4.24 23.86 -0.69
C LYS A 77 2.93 23.94 -1.49
N MET A 78 2.04 22.97 -1.27
CA MET A 78 0.69 22.95 -1.85
C MET A 78 -0.31 23.51 -0.82
N THR A 79 -1.24 24.37 -1.25
CA THR A 79 -2.24 24.97 -0.38
C THR A 79 -3.65 24.64 -0.82
N ILE A 80 -4.55 24.48 0.15
CA ILE A 80 -5.96 24.20 -0.08
C ILE A 80 -6.70 25.55 -0.23
N PRO A 81 -7.44 25.78 -1.34
CA PRO A 81 -8.22 26.99 -1.52
C PRO A 81 -9.27 27.14 -0.42
N LYS A 82 -9.42 28.34 0.13
CA LYS A 82 -10.45 28.64 1.14
C LYS A 82 -11.76 29.05 0.44
N GLY A 83 -12.76 28.17 0.46
CA GLY A 83 -14.10 28.46 -0.05
C GLY A 83 -14.92 27.19 -0.28
N PRO A 84 -16.25 27.26 -0.47
CA PRO A 84 -17.03 26.12 -0.91
C PRO A 84 -16.59 25.72 -2.33
N ARG A 85 -16.42 24.42 -2.57
CA ARG A 85 -16.02 23.89 -3.87
C ARG A 85 -17.10 24.26 -4.92
N PRO A 86 -16.76 24.85 -6.08
CA PRO A 86 -17.74 25.05 -7.15
C PRO A 86 -18.21 23.67 -7.64
N VAL A 87 -19.49 23.36 -7.39
CA VAL A 87 -20.11 22.10 -7.81
C VAL A 87 -20.05 22.00 -9.33
N GLY A 88 -19.35 20.98 -9.85
CA GLY A 88 -19.27 20.71 -11.29
C GLY A 88 -17.99 21.18 -12.00
N GLN A 89 -16.97 21.67 -11.28
CA GLN A 89 -15.63 21.85 -11.85
C GLN A 89 -14.67 20.80 -11.28
N GLU A 90 -14.10 19.98 -12.17
CA GLU A 90 -12.99 19.10 -11.83
C GLU A 90 -11.79 19.99 -11.43
N PRO A 91 -11.31 19.89 -10.17
CA PRO A 91 -10.17 20.66 -9.71
C PRO A 91 -8.95 20.30 -10.54
N GLN A 92 -8.56 21.19 -11.45
CA GLN A 92 -7.35 21.04 -12.24
C GLN A 92 -6.17 21.28 -11.30
N ILE A 93 -5.67 20.24 -10.65
CA ILE A 93 -4.37 20.33 -9.99
C ILE A 93 -3.37 20.57 -11.12
N PRO A 94 -2.56 21.64 -11.10
CA PRO A 94 -1.55 21.84 -12.12
C PRO A 94 -0.66 20.59 -12.12
N LEU A 95 -0.78 19.81 -13.19
CA LEU A 95 0.08 18.68 -13.47
C LEU A 95 1.45 19.30 -13.74
N SER A 96 2.31 19.38 -12.72
CA SER A 96 3.72 19.68 -12.91
C SER A 96 4.22 18.73 -14.01
N PRO A 97 4.89 19.26 -15.06
CA PRO A 97 5.12 18.50 -16.28
C PRO A 97 5.90 17.25 -15.93
N ALA A 98 5.35 16.10 -16.33
CA ALA A 98 6.07 14.84 -16.36
C ALA A 98 7.46 15.12 -16.94
N THR A 99 8.50 14.95 -16.13
CA THR A 99 9.85 14.99 -16.65
C THR A 99 9.97 13.83 -17.62
N ASP A 100 10.05 14.16 -18.90
CA ASP A 100 10.37 13.29 -20.01
C ASP A 100 11.43 12.27 -19.60
N SER A 101 11.03 11.01 -19.47
CA SER A 101 11.96 9.91 -19.70
C SER A 101 11.83 9.53 -21.16
N SER A 102 12.65 10.20 -21.98
CA SER A 102 12.82 9.89 -23.39
C SER A 102 13.01 8.39 -23.57
N THR A 103 12.07 7.77 -24.27
CA THR A 103 12.29 6.48 -24.92
C THR A 103 12.80 6.77 -26.33
N PRO A 104 13.99 6.29 -26.69
CA PRO A 104 14.26 5.95 -28.08
C PRO A 104 14.69 4.49 -28.20
N GLY A 105 14.03 3.75 -29.09
CA GLY A 105 14.65 2.58 -29.71
C GLY A 105 13.92 1.26 -29.53
N LEU A 106 12.77 1.13 -30.18
CA LEU A 106 12.26 -0.16 -30.65
C LEU A 106 13.28 -0.75 -31.64
N THR A 107 14.08 -1.73 -31.20
CA THR A 107 14.77 -2.66 -32.12
C THR A 107 14.20 -4.06 -31.92
N LYS A 108 13.42 -4.46 -32.93
CA LYS A 108 12.83 -5.78 -33.11
C LYS A 108 13.95 -6.83 -33.18
N PRO A 109 13.97 -7.86 -32.31
CA PRO A 109 14.85 -8.99 -32.55
C PRO A 109 14.34 -9.76 -33.78
N GLN A 110 15.18 -9.84 -34.80
CA GLN A 110 14.99 -10.67 -35.99
C GLN A 110 15.27 -12.13 -35.60
N PRO A 111 14.41 -13.10 -35.97
CA PRO A 111 14.71 -14.51 -35.73
C PRO A 111 15.78 -14.96 -36.73
N ALA A 112 16.97 -15.28 -36.22
CA ALA A 112 17.97 -16.03 -36.96
C ALA A 112 17.54 -17.51 -36.95
N ALA A 113 17.11 -18.01 -38.10
CA ALA A 113 17.10 -19.43 -38.38
C ALA A 113 18.55 -19.93 -38.39
N CYS A 114 18.86 -20.88 -37.52
CA CYS A 114 20.00 -21.79 -37.69
C CYS A 114 19.46 -23.22 -37.63
N GLU A 115 19.40 -23.83 -38.81
CA GLU A 115 19.25 -25.26 -39.02
C GLU A 115 20.54 -25.98 -38.60
N HIS A 116 20.49 -26.79 -37.54
CA HIS A 116 21.25 -28.03 -37.32
C HIS A 116 20.91 -28.52 -35.90
N CYS A 117 20.04 -29.53 -35.74
CA CYS A 117 20.33 -30.97 -35.87
C CYS A 117 21.19 -31.52 -34.71
N GLY A 118 20.57 -32.41 -33.92
CA GLY A 118 21.17 -33.36 -32.97
C GLY A 118 21.58 -32.73 -31.63
N ASP A 119 21.49 -33.39 -30.48
CA ASP A 119 21.14 -34.74 -30.09
C ASP A 119 21.36 -34.80 -28.56
N LEU A 120 20.75 -35.77 -27.88
CA LEU A 120 21.01 -36.22 -26.50
C LEU A 120 20.45 -35.40 -25.31
N TRP A 121 19.39 -36.00 -24.73
CA TRP A 121 18.93 -36.05 -23.34
C TRP A 121 18.58 -34.75 -22.59
#